data_AF-A0A8H9N1U8-F1
#
_entry.id   AF-A0A8H9N1U8-F1
#
_cell.length_a   1.000
_cell.length_b   1.000
_cell.length_c   1.000
_cell.angle_alpha   90.00
_cell.angle_beta   90.00
_cell.angle_gamma   90.00
#
_symmetry.space_group_name_H-M   'P 1'
#
loop_
_entity.id
_entity.type
_entity.pdbx_description
1 polymer ?
#
loop_
_entity_poly.entity_id
_entity_poly.type
_entity_poly.pdbx_seq_one_letter_code
_entity_poly.pdbx_strand_id
1 'polypeptide(L)'
;MKKVSVSEFAKDHWALLAYVEDLCVNSPKGIGSIDKRRMRCNPNRHPNESAKYQWKDEYGSRIVGGKVVLGHDDWDCLDELEANGFVEIVSMANLTVKMTDRGNDVTAMVRSHKAAGGNYADFSLQSQMG
;
A
#
# COMPACT_ATOMS: atom_id res chain seq x y z
N MET A 1 -11.56 7.96 -10.62
CA MET A 1 -10.75 8.74 -9.65
C MET A 1 -9.31 8.71 -10.12
N LYS A 2 -8.46 9.63 -9.65
CA LYS A 2 -7.05 9.71 -10.06
C LYS A 2 -6.32 8.42 -9.64
N LYS A 3 -5.78 7.68 -10.62
CA LYS A 3 -4.76 6.66 -10.36
C LYS A 3 -3.43 7.36 -10.06
N VAL A 4 -2.73 6.90 -9.04
CA VAL A 4 -1.42 7.37 -8.64
C VAL A 4 -0.36 6.49 -9.31
N SER A 5 0.59 7.13 -9.98
CA SER A 5 1.72 6.44 -10.58
C SER A 5 2.81 6.13 -9.53
N VAL A 6 3.68 5.15 -9.78
CA VAL A 6 4.77 4.80 -8.84
C VAL A 6 5.69 5.99 -8.53
N SER A 7 5.88 6.90 -9.48
CA SER A 7 6.65 8.14 -9.28
C SER A 7 6.00 9.11 -8.30
N GLU A 8 4.72 8.94 -8.02
CA GLU A 8 3.95 9.75 -7.06
C GLU A 8 3.72 9.01 -5.74
N PHE A 9 4.08 7.73 -5.62
CA PHE A 9 3.94 6.97 -4.37
C PHE A 9 4.77 7.62 -3.26
N ALA A 10 4.18 7.69 -2.07
CA ALA A 10 4.84 8.19 -0.88
C ALA A 10 4.34 7.42 0.35
N LYS A 11 4.05 8.14 1.44
CA LYS A 11 3.79 7.56 2.77
C LYS A 11 2.84 6.38 2.73
N ASP A 12 1.67 6.53 2.10
CA ASP A 12 0.58 5.57 2.25
C ASP A 12 0.80 4.31 1.40
N HIS A 13 1.29 4.45 0.16
CA HIS A 13 1.67 3.30 -0.68
C HIS A 13 2.83 2.51 -0.10
N TRP A 14 3.91 3.19 0.33
CA TRP A 14 5.09 2.49 0.84
C TRP A 14 4.85 1.87 2.22
N ALA A 15 4.06 2.52 3.07
CA ALA A 15 3.63 1.91 4.33
C ALA A 15 2.73 0.68 4.10
N LEU A 16 1.81 0.75 3.12
CA LEU A 16 0.96 -0.39 2.76
C LEU A 16 1.78 -1.56 2.20
N LEU A 17 2.74 -1.29 1.31
CA LEU A 17 3.62 -2.33 0.77
C LEU A 17 4.42 -3.03 1.87
N ALA A 18 4.98 -2.27 2.82
CA ALA A 18 5.69 -2.83 3.96
C ALA A 18 4.76 -3.66 4.88
N TYR A 19 3.51 -3.22 5.08
CA TYR A 19 2.52 -3.99 5.83
C TYR A 19 2.15 -5.30 5.13
N VAL A 20 1.95 -5.28 3.81
CA VAL A 20 1.66 -6.50 3.04
C VAL A 20 2.82 -7.49 3.07
N GLU A 21 4.06 -6.99 3.01
CA GLU A 21 5.25 -7.84 3.15
C GLU A 21 5.30 -8.53 4.52
N ASP A 22 5.07 -7.79 5.61
CA ASP A 22 5.01 -8.34 6.96
C ASP A 22 3.94 -9.45 7.07
N LEU A 23 2.75 -9.24 6.48
CA LEU A 23 1.71 -10.26 6.44
C LEU A 23 2.16 -11.51 5.67
N CYS A 24 2.82 -11.34 4.52
CA CYS A 24 3.24 -12.47 3.70
C CYS A 24 4.39 -13.24 4.34
N VAL A 25 5.42 -12.56 4.85
CA VAL A 25 6.59 -13.18 5.50
C VAL A 25 6.19 -13.99 6.73
N ASN A 26 5.22 -13.51 7.51
CA ASN A 26 4.77 -14.19 8.72
C ASN A 26 3.61 -15.18 8.47
N SER A 27 3.24 -15.41 7.21
CA SER A 27 2.17 -16.35 6.86
C SER A 27 2.69 -17.72 6.45
N PRO A 28 1.90 -18.79 6.71
CA PRO A 28 2.16 -20.08 6.07
C PRO A 28 2.07 -19.94 4.54
N LYS A 29 3.11 -20.40 3.83
CA LYS A 29 3.20 -20.41 2.35
C LYS A 29 3.38 -19.04 1.67
N GLY A 30 3.67 -17.98 2.41
CA GLY A 30 3.92 -16.65 1.83
C GLY A 30 2.66 -15.95 1.31
N ILE A 31 1.47 -16.35 1.77
CA ILE A 31 0.19 -15.74 1.43
C ILE A 31 -0.36 -15.01 2.66
N GLY A 32 -0.22 -13.68 2.67
CA GLY A 32 -0.70 -12.82 3.75
C GLY A 32 -2.22 -12.64 3.72
N SER A 33 -2.82 -12.44 4.90
CA SER A 33 -4.25 -12.13 5.05
C SER A 33 -4.43 -10.72 5.60
N ILE A 34 -5.07 -9.84 4.83
CA ILE A 34 -5.32 -8.45 5.20
C ILE A 34 -6.45 -8.38 6.22
N ASP A 35 -6.19 -7.71 7.35
CA ASP A 35 -7.22 -7.29 8.29
C ASP A 35 -7.87 -5.97 7.85
N LYS A 36 -9.14 -6.01 7.44
CA LYS A 36 -9.97 -4.84 7.07
C LYS A 36 -9.95 -3.72 8.12
N ARG A 37 -9.79 -4.06 9.42
CA ARG A 37 -9.76 -3.07 10.50
C ARG A 37 -8.49 -2.24 10.52
N ARG A 38 -7.43 -2.71 9.86
CA ARG A 38 -6.15 -2.00 9.72
C ARG A 38 -6.07 -1.16 8.44
N MET A 39 -7.06 -1.28 7.56
CA MET A 39 -7.16 -0.53 6.31
C MET A 39 -8.05 0.69 6.51
N ARG A 40 -7.56 1.88 6.15
CA ARG A 40 -8.42 3.04 5.95
C ARG A 40 -9.23 2.78 4.70
N CYS A 41 -10.55 2.82 4.86
CA CYS A 41 -11.47 2.53 3.78
C CYS A 41 -12.53 3.62 3.68
N ASN A 42 -12.74 4.11 2.47
CA ASN A 42 -13.83 4.98 2.12
C ASN A 42 -15.07 4.13 1.79
N PRO A 43 -16.10 4.09 2.66
CA PRO A 43 -17.27 3.23 2.47
C PRO A 43 -18.11 3.63 1.24
N ASN A 44 -17.95 4.84 0.71
CA ASN A 44 -18.60 5.24 -0.53
C ASN A 44 -17.92 4.63 -1.77
N ARG A 45 -16.66 4.22 -1.67
CA ARG A 45 -15.89 3.60 -2.75
C ARG A 45 -15.86 2.09 -2.63
N HIS A 46 -15.57 1.61 -1.43
CA HIS A 46 -15.41 0.19 -1.12
C HIS A 46 -16.40 -0.20 -0.01
N PRO A 47 -17.71 -0.23 -0.33
CA PRO A 47 -18.76 -0.43 0.67
C PRO A 47 -18.69 -1.79 1.36
N ASN A 48 -18.15 -2.82 0.70
CA ASN A 48 -18.07 -4.19 1.22
C ASN A 48 -16.75 -4.45 1.97
N GLU A 49 -15.81 -3.52 1.88
CA GLU A 49 -14.46 -3.61 2.41
C GLU A 49 -14.25 -2.71 3.63
N SER A 50 -15.22 -1.81 3.89
CA SER A 50 -15.18 -0.92 5.04
C SER A 50 -15.39 -1.65 6.37
N ALA A 51 -14.53 -1.35 7.33
CA ALA A 51 -14.74 -1.70 8.73
C ALA A 51 -15.71 -0.72 9.46
N LYS A 52 -16.57 -0.02 8.71
CA LYS A 52 -17.62 0.90 9.19
C LYS A 52 -17.10 2.16 9.90
N TYR A 53 -15.92 2.63 9.53
CA TYR A 53 -15.40 3.91 10.02
C TYR A 53 -16.05 5.10 9.28
N GLN A 54 -16.18 6.24 9.97
CA GLN A 54 -16.61 7.48 9.34
C GLN A 54 -15.49 8.05 8.48
N TRP A 55 -15.70 8.09 7.16
CA TRP A 55 -14.73 8.65 6.23
C TRP A 55 -14.72 10.18 6.26
N LYS A 56 -13.52 10.75 6.12
CA LYS A 56 -13.28 12.17 5.87
C LYS A 56 -12.27 12.30 4.74
N ASP A 57 -12.43 13.33 3.93
CA ASP A 57 -11.55 13.58 2.78
C ASP A 57 -10.08 13.80 3.16
N GLU A 58 -9.81 14.31 4.36
CA GLU A 58 -8.47 14.44 4.94
C GLU A 58 -7.76 13.10 5.22
N TYR A 59 -8.49 11.97 5.18
CA TYR A 59 -7.96 10.62 5.33
C TYR A 59 -7.48 10.02 4.01
N GLY A 60 -7.64 10.75 2.91
CA GLY A 60 -7.15 10.34 1.60
C GLY A 60 -5.65 10.00 1.60
N SER A 61 -5.25 9.16 0.65
CA SER A 61 -3.85 8.75 0.54
C SER A 61 -2.92 9.91 0.23
N ARG A 62 -1.79 9.93 0.93
CA ARG A 62 -0.72 10.92 0.81
C ARG A 62 0.31 10.48 -0.21
N ILE A 63 0.49 11.32 -1.23
CA ILE A 63 1.45 11.15 -2.31
C ILE A 63 2.63 12.11 -2.13
N VAL A 64 3.61 12.04 -3.05
CA VAL A 64 4.81 12.89 -3.03
C VAL A 64 4.46 14.37 -2.84
N GLY A 65 5.27 15.07 -2.05
CA GLY A 65 5.03 16.48 -1.67
C GLY A 65 3.95 16.66 -0.61
N GLY A 66 3.48 15.58 0.03
CA GLY A 66 2.50 15.63 1.12
C GLY A 66 1.07 15.91 0.66
N LYS A 67 0.80 15.86 -0.66
CA LYS A 67 -0.53 16.08 -1.22
C LYS A 67 -1.46 14.91 -0.88
N VAL A 68 -2.69 15.23 -0.49
CA VAL A 68 -3.75 14.26 -0.24
C VAL A 68 -4.58 14.05 -1.52
N VAL A 69 -4.79 12.79 -1.90
CA VAL A 69 -5.71 12.43 -2.99
C VAL A 69 -7.09 12.17 -2.39
N LEU A 70 -8.04 13.08 -2.64
CA LEU A 70 -9.36 13.01 -2.03
C LEU A 70 -10.10 11.73 -2.43
N GLY A 71 -10.72 11.09 -1.44
CA GLY A 71 -11.46 9.85 -1.61
C GLY A 71 -10.59 8.60 -1.78
N HIS A 72 -9.29 8.72 -2.06
CA HIS A 72 -8.37 7.60 -2.25
C HIS A 72 -8.03 6.94 -0.92
N ASP A 73 -8.26 5.63 -0.81
CA ASP A 73 -8.07 4.88 0.42
C ASP A 73 -6.98 3.81 0.31
N ASP A 74 -6.85 2.95 1.32
CA ASP A 74 -5.82 1.91 1.32
C ASP A 74 -6.12 0.77 0.33
N TRP A 75 -7.38 0.60 -0.11
CA TRP A 75 -7.72 -0.38 -1.16
C TRP A 75 -7.35 0.15 -2.53
N ASP A 76 -7.59 1.44 -2.82
CA ASP A 76 -7.08 2.07 -4.05
C ASP A 76 -5.54 1.95 -4.08
N CYS A 77 -4.85 2.13 -2.94
CA CYS A 77 -3.39 1.90 -2.85
C CYS A 77 -3.00 0.45 -3.16
N LEU A 78 -3.77 -0.55 -2.68
CA LEU A 78 -3.49 -1.96 -2.91
C LEU A 78 -3.60 -2.32 -4.40
N ASP A 79 -4.66 -1.86 -5.05
CA ASP A 79 -4.87 -2.03 -6.50
C ASP A 79 -3.71 -1.43 -7.31
N GLU A 80 -3.17 -0.29 -6.86
CA GLU A 80 -2.03 0.36 -7.50
C GLU A 80 -0.71 -0.37 -7.24
N LEU A 81 -0.52 -0.98 -6.07
CA LEU A 81 0.62 -1.87 -5.82
C LEU A 81 0.56 -3.10 -6.72
N GLU A 82 -0.62 -3.70 -6.92
CA GLU A 82 -0.81 -4.83 -7.84
C GLU A 82 -0.58 -4.43 -9.29
N ALA A 83 -1.16 -3.30 -9.73
CA ALA A 83 -1.02 -2.80 -11.10
C ALA A 83 0.43 -2.49 -11.48
N ASN A 84 1.30 -2.24 -10.50
CA ASN A 84 2.74 -2.03 -10.69
C ASN A 84 3.60 -3.27 -10.42
N GLY A 85 2.95 -4.41 -10.19
CA GLY A 85 3.57 -5.72 -10.05
C GLY A 85 4.35 -5.89 -8.75
N PHE A 86 3.98 -5.19 -7.67
CA PHE A 86 4.61 -5.36 -6.36
C PHE A 86 3.90 -6.41 -5.50
N VAL A 87 2.60 -6.57 -5.68
CA VAL A 87 1.80 -7.58 -4.99
C VAL A 87 0.91 -8.29 -5.99
N GLU A 88 0.41 -9.46 -5.60
CA GLU A 88 -0.64 -10.20 -6.28
C GLU A 88 -1.81 -10.36 -5.30
N ILE A 89 -2.99 -9.90 -5.70
CA ILE A 89 -4.22 -10.10 -4.95
C ILE A 89 -4.75 -11.50 -5.28
N VAL A 90 -4.43 -12.46 -4.41
CA VAL A 90 -4.86 -13.85 -4.57
C VAL A 90 -6.38 -13.98 -4.45
N SER A 91 -7.01 -13.23 -3.54
CA SER A 91 -8.47 -13.22 -3.40
C SER A 91 -8.96 -11.99 -2.65
N MET A 92 -9.85 -11.21 -3.28
CA MET A 92 -10.56 -10.13 -2.58
C MET A 92 -11.63 -10.64 -1.61
N ALA A 93 -12.22 -11.81 -1.88
CA ALA A 93 -13.23 -12.39 -0.99
C ALA A 93 -12.62 -12.81 0.36
N ASN A 94 -11.41 -13.38 0.31
CA ASN A 94 -10.69 -13.84 1.51
C ASN A 94 -9.63 -12.83 2.00
N LEU A 95 -9.46 -11.72 1.27
CA LEU A 95 -8.48 -10.67 1.56
C LEU A 95 -7.05 -11.20 1.62
N THR A 96 -6.72 -12.14 0.73
CA THR A 96 -5.41 -12.77 0.68
C THR A 96 -4.56 -12.17 -0.42
N VAL A 97 -3.29 -11.93 -0.10
CA VAL A 97 -2.31 -11.28 -0.98
C VAL A 97 -0.98 -12.00 -0.93
N LYS A 98 -0.16 -11.81 -1.95
CA LYS A 98 1.19 -12.37 -2.04
C LYS A 98 2.17 -11.30 -2.54
N MET A 99 3.41 -11.34 -2.05
CA MET A 99 4.49 -10.53 -2.61
C MET A 99 4.98 -11.13 -3.93
N THR A 100 5.21 -10.27 -4.93
CA THR A 100 5.98 -10.66 -6.12
C THR A 100 7.48 -10.54 -5.86
N ASP A 101 8.31 -11.08 -6.74
CA ASP A 101 9.78 -10.91 -6.65
C ASP A 101 10.16 -9.42 -6.68
N ARG A 102 9.59 -8.66 -7.62
CA ARG A 102 9.76 -7.20 -7.70
C ARG A 102 9.29 -6.49 -6.44
N GLY A 103 8.18 -6.93 -5.85
CA GLY A 103 7.68 -6.41 -4.59
C GLY A 103 8.66 -6.62 -3.45
N ASN A 104 9.24 -7.82 -3.34
CA ASN A 104 10.26 -8.13 -2.34
C ASN A 104 11.50 -7.24 -2.49
N ASP A 105 11.98 -7.06 -3.73
CA ASP A 105 13.13 -6.18 -4.02
C ASP A 105 12.85 -4.73 -3.58
N VAL A 106 11.69 -4.19 -3.97
CA VAL A 106 11.32 -2.81 -3.61
C VAL A 106 11.09 -2.68 -2.09
N THR A 107 10.44 -3.63 -1.44
CA THR A 107 10.26 -3.60 0.02
C THR A 107 11.61 -3.67 0.74
N ALA A 108 12.59 -4.42 0.24
CA ALA A 108 13.93 -4.42 0.79
C ALA A 108 14.57 -3.01 0.74
N MET A 109 14.41 -2.28 -0.38
CA MET A 109 14.85 -0.89 -0.50
C MET A 109 14.12 0.03 0.48
N VAL A 110 12.80 -0.11 0.61
CA VAL A 110 11.98 0.67 1.55
C VAL A 110 12.43 0.43 3.01
N ARG A 111 12.66 -0.82 3.39
CA ARG A 111 13.15 -1.19 4.74
C ARG A 111 14.55 -0.64 4.98
N SER A 112 15.44 -0.73 4.00
CA SER A 112 16.79 -0.14 4.08
C SER A 112 16.74 1.37 4.32
N HIS A 113 15.90 2.09 3.56
CA HIS A 113 15.68 3.52 3.77
C HIS A 113 15.13 3.85 5.16
N LYS A 114 14.15 3.08 5.65
CA LYS A 114 13.60 3.22 7.01
C LYS A 114 14.67 2.96 8.08
N ALA A 115 15.51 1.95 7.92
CA ALA A 115 16.58 1.61 8.85
C ALA A 115 17.68 2.68 8.90
N ALA A 116 17.91 3.38 7.78
CA ALA A 116 18.81 4.54 7.71
C ALA A 116 18.23 5.84 8.33
N GLY A 117 17.06 5.76 8.99
CA GLY A 117 16.40 6.91 9.63
C GLY A 117 15.44 7.68 8.72
N GLY A 118 15.20 7.21 7.49
CA GLY A 118 14.26 7.81 6.57
C GLY A 118 12.78 7.56 6.93
N ASN A 119 11.88 8.21 6.20
CA ASN A 119 10.43 8.05 6.32
C ASN A 119 9.81 7.57 5.01
N TYR A 120 8.68 6.87 5.09
CA TYR A 120 7.94 6.46 3.89
C TYR A 120 7.55 7.63 3.00
N ALA A 121 7.32 8.83 3.57
CA ALA A 121 6.96 10.01 2.80
C ALA A 121 8.09 10.49 1.86
N ASP A 122 9.34 10.14 2.19
CA ASP A 122 10.55 10.66 1.53
C ASP A 122 11.20 9.59 0.63
N PHE A 123 10.68 8.36 0.62
CA PHE A 123 11.17 7.29 -0.24
C PHE A 123 10.71 7.48 -1.69
N SER A 124 11.67 7.44 -2.61
CA SER A 124 11.44 7.49 -4.06
C SER A 124 12.17 6.33 -4.74
N LEU A 125 11.42 5.50 -5.47
CA LEU A 125 12.00 4.37 -6.20
C LEU A 125 12.93 4.83 -7.34
N GLN A 126 12.63 5.97 -7.98
CA GLN A 126 13.47 6.52 -9.06
C GLN A 126 14.87 6.86 -8.58
N SER A 127 15.00 7.37 -7.36
CA SER A 127 16.29 7.75 -6.77
C SER A 127 17.16 6.55 -6.36
N GLN A 128 16.61 5.33 -6.37
CA GLN A 128 17.32 4.10 -5.99
C GLN A 128 17.80 3.28 -7.20
N MET A 129 17.40 3.65 -8.42
CA MET A 129 17.75 2.96 -9.67
C MET A 129 18.83 3.68 -10.49
N GLY A 130 19.48 4.69 -9.91
CA GLY A 130 20.66 5.36 -10.48
C GLY A 130 21.92 4.87 -9.80
#